data_AF-A0A7W7CPN8-F1
#
_entry.id   AF-A0A7W7CPN8-F1
#
_cell.length_a   1.000
_cell.length_b   1.000
_cell.length_c   1.000
_cell.angle_alpha   90.00
_cell.angle_beta   90.00
_cell.angle_gamma   90.00
#
_symmetry.space_group_name_H-M   'P 1'
#
loop_
_entity.id
_entity.type
_entity.pdbx_description
1 polymer ?
#
loop_
_entity_poly.entity_id
_entity_poly.type
_entity_poly.pdbx_seq_one_letter_code
_entity_poly.pdbx_strand_id
1 'polypeptide(L)'
;MLDAGIIGNVVAQPGLLAVLGLTVLLAWPLGRLLGRGPFGTALIVLVGAVLAATTTTRTPYYSLDGIEVYLRAFAHPADLLHGFASSPEKLANIGLFAPPATLAALLWRRPALIVTAAASLSFLIEAWQAFIGRGGDPVDVVHNTAGALLGACAGVALLTFRNRRTLAPIE
;
A
#
# COMPACT_ATOMS: atom_id res chain seq x y z
N MET A 1 13.52 18.38 -10.21
CA MET A 1 13.56 19.12 -8.94
C MET A 1 12.31 18.79 -8.16
N LEU A 2 12.43 18.44 -6.88
CA LEU A 2 11.26 18.36 -6.00
C LEU A 2 10.77 19.78 -5.75
N ASP A 3 9.47 20.01 -5.91
CA ASP A 3 8.83 21.30 -5.65
C ASP A 3 8.96 21.67 -4.17
N ALA A 4 9.48 22.86 -3.88
CA ALA A 4 9.62 23.37 -2.52
C ALA A 4 8.27 23.41 -1.77
N GLY A 5 7.16 23.59 -2.51
CA GLY A 5 5.81 23.50 -1.97
C GLY A 5 5.45 22.10 -1.48
N ILE A 6 5.88 21.05 -2.18
CA ILE A 6 5.68 19.65 -1.75
C ILE A 6 6.47 19.37 -0.47
N ILE A 7 7.74 19.79 -0.43
CA ILE A 7 8.60 19.60 0.75
C ILE A 7 8.02 20.33 1.96
N GLY A 8 7.66 21.61 1.80
CA GLY A 8 7.02 22.39 2.85
C GLY A 8 5.72 21.73 3.31
N ASN A 9 4.96 21.13 2.40
CA ASN A 9 3.71 20.47 2.73
C ASN A 9 3.87 19.20 3.56
N VAL A 10 4.95 18.45 3.36
CA VAL A 10 5.31 17.25 4.11
C VAL A 10 5.84 17.62 5.51
N VAL A 11 6.76 18.59 5.58
CA VAL A 11 7.38 19.00 6.85
C VAL A 11 6.37 19.65 7.80
N ALA A 12 5.33 20.29 7.27
CA ALA A 12 4.24 20.86 8.07
C ALA A 12 3.26 19.83 8.65
N GLN A 13 3.44 18.52 8.43
CA GLN A 13 2.53 17.47 8.89
C GLN A 13 3.16 16.61 10.01
N PRO A 14 2.95 16.95 11.30
CA PRO A 14 3.60 16.24 12.40
C PRO A 14 3.22 14.76 12.46
N GLY A 15 1.95 14.42 12.15
CA GLY A 15 1.50 13.03 12.08
C GLY A 15 2.23 12.23 10.99
N LEU A 16 2.40 12.81 9.81
CA LEU A 16 3.15 12.19 8.71
C LEU A 16 4.60 11.96 9.11
N LEU A 17 5.26 12.99 9.67
CA LEU A 17 6.64 12.89 10.12
C LEU A 17 6.81 11.85 11.24
N ALA A 18 5.84 11.73 12.14
CA ALA A 18 5.86 10.70 13.19
C ALA A 18 5.81 9.29 12.59
N VAL A 19 4.91 9.03 11.63
CA VAL A 19 4.82 7.72 10.97
C VAL A 19 6.08 7.41 10.16
N LEU A 20 6.63 8.39 9.44
CA LEU A 20 7.91 8.21 8.74
C LEU A 20 9.08 7.97 9.71
N GLY A 21 9.15 8.72 10.81
CA GLY A 21 10.15 8.54 11.85
C GLY A 21 10.08 7.15 12.46
N LEU A 22 8.89 6.69 12.86
CA LEU A 22 8.65 5.33 13.35
C LEU A 22 9.03 4.28 12.29
N THR A 23 8.70 4.52 11.03
CA THR A 23 9.08 3.64 9.92
C THR A 23 10.60 3.51 9.83
N VAL A 24 11.35 4.61 9.87
CA VAL A 24 12.81 4.59 9.83
C VAL A 24 13.39 3.84 11.04
N LEU A 25 12.89 4.12 12.24
CA LEU A 25 13.34 3.48 13.48
C LEU A 25 13.09 1.96 13.47
N LEU A 26 11.94 1.53 12.93
CA LEU A 26 11.50 0.15 12.96
C LEU A 26 11.88 -0.65 11.70
N ALA A 27 12.26 0.01 10.61
CA ALA A 27 12.57 -0.65 9.32
C ALA A 27 13.64 -1.72 9.46
N TRP A 28 14.71 -1.42 10.20
CA TRP A 28 15.80 -2.37 10.41
C TRP A 28 15.40 -3.56 11.30
N PRO A 29 14.90 -3.38 12.54
CA PRO A 29 14.55 -4.52 13.39
C PRO A 29 13.42 -5.35 12.77
N LEU A 30 12.35 -4.72 12.26
CA LEU A 30 11.24 -5.45 11.63
C LEU A 30 11.69 -6.11 10.33
N GLY A 31 12.49 -5.43 9.50
CA GLY A 31 13.03 -5.99 8.27
C GLY A 31 13.87 -7.24 8.50
N ARG A 32 14.66 -7.27 9.58
CA ARG A 32 15.39 -8.49 9.99
C ARG A 32 14.45 -9.61 10.42
N LEU A 33 13.36 -9.31 11.12
CA LEU A 33 12.35 -10.31 11.54
C LEU A 33 11.64 -10.95 10.34
N LEU A 34 11.43 -10.20 9.26
CA LEU A 34 10.84 -10.73 8.03
C LEU A 34 11.79 -11.64 7.22
N GLY A 35 13.08 -11.65 7.56
CA GLY A 35 14.11 -12.42 6.89
C GLY A 35 14.54 -11.83 5.54
N ARG A 36 15.68 -12.32 5.02
CA ARG A 36 16.28 -11.93 3.72
C ARG A 36 16.84 -10.51 3.60
N GLY A 37 17.34 -9.97 4.71
CA GLY A 37 18.21 -8.79 4.72
C GLY A 37 17.55 -7.54 4.12
N PRO A 38 18.12 -6.92 3.07
CA PRO A 38 17.65 -5.62 2.56
C PRO A 38 16.22 -5.66 2.01
N PHE A 39 15.73 -6.81 1.53
CA PHE A 39 14.36 -6.93 1.01
C PHE A 39 13.30 -6.76 2.10
N GLY A 40 13.54 -7.30 3.30
CA GLY A 40 12.64 -7.11 4.44
C GLY A 40 12.59 -5.64 4.88
N THR A 41 13.75 -4.99 4.99
CA THR A 41 13.85 -3.56 5.31
C THR A 41 13.12 -2.70 4.26
N ALA A 42 13.35 -2.98 2.96
CA ALA A 42 12.69 -2.25 1.88
C ALA A 42 11.17 -2.42 1.91
N LEU A 43 10.66 -3.62 2.24
CA LEU A 43 9.23 -3.84 2.41
C LEU A 43 8.66 -2.99 3.55
N ILE A 44 9.32 -2.95 4.71
CA ILE A 44 8.86 -2.11 5.84
C ILE A 44 8.88 -0.63 5.48
N VAL A 45 9.92 -0.15 4.79
CA VAL A 45 10.00 1.24 4.34
C VAL A 45 8.85 1.57 3.39
N LEU A 46 8.55 0.70 2.42
CA LEU A 46 7.46 0.91 1.47
C LEU A 46 6.10 0.91 2.18
N VAL A 47 5.83 -0.09 3.02
CA VAL A 47 4.57 -0.16 3.79
C VAL A 47 4.42 1.06 4.71
N GLY A 48 5.49 1.47 5.39
CA GLY A 48 5.49 2.65 6.25
C GLY A 48 5.26 3.95 5.48
N ALA A 49 5.81 4.08 4.27
CA ALA A 49 5.53 5.20 3.38
C ALA A 49 4.07 5.23 2.91
N VAL A 50 3.48 4.07 2.58
CA VAL A 50 2.04 3.95 2.28
C VAL A 50 1.23 4.45 3.48
N LEU A 51 1.50 3.92 4.68
CA LEU A 51 0.79 4.32 5.89
C LEU A 51 0.94 5.82 6.17
N ALA A 52 2.14 6.38 6.08
CA ALA A 52 2.36 7.81 6.29
C ALA A 52 1.53 8.68 5.33
N ALA A 53 1.46 8.29 4.05
CA ALA A 53 0.73 9.02 3.03
C ALA A 53 -0.79 8.92 3.19
N THR A 54 -1.30 7.78 3.67
CA THR A 54 -2.74 7.49 3.70
C THR A 54 -3.38 7.73 5.06
N THR A 55 -2.70 7.44 6.17
CA THR A 55 -3.31 7.45 7.51
C THR A 55 -3.17 8.76 8.28
N THR A 56 -2.64 9.81 7.66
CA THR A 56 -2.35 11.08 8.33
C THR A 56 -3.06 12.25 7.63
N THR A 57 -3.48 13.27 8.37
CA THR A 57 -4.09 14.49 7.81
C THR A 57 -3.71 15.70 8.65
N ARG A 58 -3.78 16.90 8.07
CA ARG A 58 -3.48 18.16 8.79
C ARG A 58 -4.54 18.52 9.82
N THR A 59 -5.79 18.26 9.47
CA THR A 59 -6.96 18.70 10.23
C THR A 59 -7.88 17.49 10.43
N PRO A 60 -7.55 16.58 11.37
CA PRO A 60 -8.34 15.38 11.58
C PRO A 60 -9.71 15.76 12.15
N TYR A 61 -10.74 15.12 11.61
CA TYR A 61 -12.11 15.18 12.12
C TYR A 61 -12.60 13.76 12.37
N TYR A 62 -12.72 13.39 13.64
CA TYR A 62 -13.06 12.03 14.04
C TYR A 62 -14.58 11.79 13.95
N SER A 63 -15.02 10.86 13.10
CA SER A 63 -16.44 10.58 12.88
C SER A 63 -16.71 9.10 12.63
N LEU A 64 -17.65 8.53 13.41
CA LEU A 64 -18.18 7.18 13.16
C LEU A 64 -19.14 7.16 11.98
N ASP A 65 -19.84 8.27 11.71
CA ASP A 65 -20.73 8.40 10.55
C ASP A 65 -19.93 8.26 9.25
N GLY A 66 -18.69 8.76 9.21
CA GLY A 66 -17.77 8.55 8.09
C GLY A 66 -17.51 7.06 7.82
N ILE A 67 -17.28 6.27 8.87
CA ILE A 67 -17.12 4.81 8.75
C ILE A 67 -18.40 4.17 8.24
N GLU A 68 -19.57 4.58 8.76
CA GLU A 68 -20.85 4.03 8.31
C GLU A 68 -21.09 4.29 6.82
N VAL A 69 -20.85 5.50 6.34
CA VAL A 69 -20.96 5.85 4.91
C VAL A 69 -20.03 4.98 4.07
N TYR A 70 -18.77 4.82 4.49
CA TYR A 70 -17.79 3.96 3.83
C TYR A 70 -18.28 2.49 3.74
N LEU A 71 -18.79 1.94 4.84
CA LEU A 71 -19.30 0.56 4.88
C LEU A 71 -20.55 0.38 4.01
N ARG A 72 -21.47 1.35 4.01
CA ARG A 72 -22.71 1.30 3.22
C ARG A 72 -22.43 1.24 1.72
N ALA A 73 -21.36 1.86 1.24
CA ALA A 73 -21.01 1.83 -0.18
C ALA A 73 -20.62 0.42 -0.69
N PHE A 74 -20.23 -0.52 0.19
CA PHE A 74 -20.05 -1.94 -0.20
C PHE A 74 -21.36 -2.68 -0.46
N ALA A 75 -22.52 -2.14 -0.06
CA ALA A 75 -23.82 -2.73 -0.37
C ALA A 75 -24.18 -2.64 -1.86
N HIS A 76 -23.47 -1.79 -2.63
CA HIS A 76 -23.68 -1.56 -4.06
C HIS A 76 -22.41 -1.88 -4.85
N PRO A 77 -22.05 -3.16 -5.02
CA PRO A 77 -20.76 -3.56 -5.58
C PRO A 77 -20.54 -3.13 -7.04
N ALA A 78 -21.60 -2.84 -7.79
CA ALA A 78 -21.49 -2.34 -9.16
C ALA A 78 -20.81 -0.95 -9.21
N ASP A 79 -21.04 -0.11 -8.20
CA ASP A 79 -20.48 1.25 -8.14
C ASP A 79 -18.98 1.24 -7.90
N LEU A 80 -18.46 0.18 -7.26
CA LEU A 80 -17.03 -0.01 -6.99
C LEU A 80 -16.20 -0.16 -8.29
N LEU A 81 -16.82 -0.66 -9.36
CA LEU A 81 -16.17 -0.91 -10.64
C LEU A 81 -16.32 0.25 -11.63
N HIS A 82 -17.41 1.02 -11.54
CA HIS A 82 -17.62 2.18 -12.42
C HIS A 82 -16.55 3.28 -12.26
N GLY A 83 -15.93 3.38 -11.08
CA GLY A 83 -14.87 4.35 -10.81
C GLY A 83 -13.45 3.90 -11.20
N PHE A 84 -13.28 2.70 -11.78
CA PHE A 84 -11.95 2.12 -11.99
C PHE A 84 -11.12 2.89 -13.03
N ALA A 85 -9.90 3.29 -12.65
CA ALA A 85 -8.97 4.07 -13.46
C ALA A 85 -9.55 5.40 -13.99
N SER A 86 -10.57 5.94 -13.31
CA SER A 86 -11.28 7.15 -13.74
C SER A 86 -10.48 8.44 -13.51
N SER A 87 -9.43 8.41 -12.69
CA SER A 87 -8.56 9.55 -12.43
C SER A 87 -7.08 9.17 -12.20
N PRO A 88 -6.13 10.11 -12.40
CA PRO A 88 -4.71 9.90 -12.08
C PRO A 88 -4.46 9.51 -10.62
N GLU A 89 -5.23 10.06 -9.68
CA GLU A 89 -5.16 9.74 -8.25
C GLU A 89 -5.50 8.26 -8.01
N LYS A 90 -6.52 7.74 -8.68
CA LYS A 90 -6.90 6.33 -8.61
C LYS A 90 -5.82 5.40 -9.19
N LEU A 91 -5.14 5.83 -10.25
CA LEU A 91 -3.97 5.10 -10.78
C LEU A 91 -2.77 5.13 -9.83
N ALA A 92 -2.58 6.24 -9.10
CA ALA A 92 -1.52 6.33 -8.10
C ALA A 92 -1.70 5.31 -6.96
N ASN A 93 -2.94 5.02 -6.56
CA ASN A 93 -3.27 3.99 -5.57
C ASN A 93 -2.83 2.58 -6.01
N ILE A 94 -3.02 2.23 -7.29
CA ILE A 94 -2.47 0.98 -7.87
C ILE A 94 -0.94 0.97 -7.74
N GLY A 95 -0.29 2.07 -8.12
CA GLY A 95 1.17 2.22 -8.05
C GLY A 95 1.72 2.16 -6.63
N LEU A 96 0.94 2.55 -5.63
CA LEU A 96 1.33 2.57 -4.22
C LEU A 96 1.43 1.15 -3.64
N PHE A 97 0.52 0.25 -4.02
CA PHE A 97 0.46 -1.12 -3.49
C PHE A 97 1.25 -2.15 -4.30
N ALA A 98 1.57 -1.88 -5.57
CA ALA A 98 2.30 -2.84 -6.41
C ALA A 98 3.75 -3.13 -5.92
N PRO A 99 4.59 -2.13 -5.58
CA PRO A 99 5.95 -2.38 -5.08
C PRO A 99 6.01 -3.22 -3.79
N PRO A 100 5.28 -2.90 -2.70
CA PRO A 100 5.32 -3.72 -1.49
C PRO A 100 4.78 -5.13 -1.73
N ALA A 101 3.74 -5.30 -2.55
CA ALA A 101 3.23 -6.64 -2.90
C ALA A 101 4.24 -7.46 -3.72
N THR A 102 5.01 -6.82 -4.60
CA THR A 102 6.11 -7.45 -5.34
C THR A 102 7.17 -7.96 -4.37
N LEU A 103 7.65 -7.13 -3.45
CA LEU A 103 8.65 -7.53 -2.46
C LEU A 103 8.13 -8.64 -1.54
N ALA A 104 6.89 -8.51 -1.07
CA ALA A 104 6.23 -9.53 -0.27
C ALA A 104 6.17 -10.87 -1.02
N ALA A 105 5.88 -10.86 -2.32
CA ALA A 105 5.84 -12.08 -3.14
C ALA A 105 7.22 -12.71 -3.30
N LEU A 106 8.26 -11.89 -3.49
CA LEU A 106 9.65 -12.35 -3.50
C LEU A 106 10.06 -12.95 -2.14
N LEU A 107 9.64 -12.36 -1.02
CA LEU A 107 9.94 -12.82 0.33
C LEU A 107 9.18 -14.12 0.69
N TRP A 108 7.86 -14.10 0.57
CA TRP A 108 7.02 -15.15 1.14
C TRP A 108 6.51 -16.18 0.13
N ARG A 109 6.56 -15.91 -1.17
CA ARG A 109 6.09 -16.83 -2.23
C ARG A 109 4.64 -17.31 -2.06
N ARG A 110 3.80 -16.49 -1.41
CA ARG A 110 2.39 -16.78 -1.13
C ARG A 110 1.50 -15.68 -1.74
N PRO A 111 1.37 -15.62 -3.08
CA PRO A 111 0.70 -14.50 -3.77
C PRO A 111 -0.74 -14.30 -3.30
N ALA A 112 -1.52 -15.38 -3.10
CA ALA A 112 -2.88 -15.27 -2.59
C ALA A 112 -2.95 -14.61 -1.21
N LEU A 113 -2.11 -15.05 -0.26
CA LEU A 113 -2.03 -14.46 1.08
C LEU A 113 -1.63 -12.99 1.04
N ILE A 114 -0.73 -12.61 0.14
CA ILE A 114 -0.27 -11.23 -0.02
C ILE A 114 -1.39 -10.34 -0.54
N VAL A 115 -2.12 -10.78 -1.56
CA VAL A 115 -3.25 -10.03 -2.11
C VAL A 115 -4.35 -9.89 -1.06
N THR A 116 -4.68 -10.94 -0.33
CA THR A 116 -5.66 -10.88 0.76
C THR A 116 -5.21 -9.93 1.87
N ALA A 117 -3.96 -10.02 2.34
CA ALA A 117 -3.44 -9.14 3.37
C ALA A 117 -3.41 -7.66 2.91
N ALA A 118 -3.06 -7.41 1.66
CA ALA A 118 -3.07 -6.07 1.08
C ALA A 118 -4.50 -5.51 0.93
N ALA A 119 -5.46 -6.33 0.49
CA ALA A 119 -6.87 -5.95 0.42
C ALA A 119 -7.42 -5.62 1.81
N SER A 120 -7.14 -6.46 2.81
CA SER A 120 -7.53 -6.21 4.20
C SER A 120 -6.88 -4.95 4.77
N LEU A 121 -5.59 -4.74 4.52
CA LEU A 121 -4.89 -3.53 4.95
C LEU A 121 -5.49 -2.28 4.28
N SER A 122 -5.75 -2.33 2.98
CA SER A 122 -6.40 -1.22 2.27
C SER A 122 -7.78 -0.93 2.83
N PHE A 123 -8.59 -1.95 3.10
CA PHE A 123 -9.90 -1.76 3.71
C PHE A 123 -9.82 -1.05 5.06
N LEU A 124 -8.83 -1.41 5.89
CA LEU A 124 -8.61 -0.76 7.19
C LEU A 124 -8.09 0.67 7.04
N ILE A 125 -7.24 0.94 6.05
CA ILE A 125 -6.74 2.29 5.74
C ILE A 125 -7.89 3.20 5.33
N GLU A 126 -8.75 2.77 4.41
CA GLU A 126 -9.90 3.56 3.95
C GLU A 126 -10.91 3.79 5.08
N ALA A 127 -11.18 2.77 5.90
CA ALA A 127 -12.00 2.93 7.09
C ALA A 127 -11.40 3.95 8.07
N TRP A 128 -10.08 3.92 8.26
CA TRP A 128 -9.36 4.90 9.08
C TRP A 128 -9.42 6.30 8.47
N GLN A 129 -9.30 6.45 7.15
CA GLN A 129 -9.44 7.72 6.43
C GLN A 129 -10.85 8.29 6.57
N ALA A 130 -11.87 7.45 6.49
CA ALA A 130 -13.25 7.83 6.75
C ALA A 130 -13.42 8.30 8.21
N PHE A 131 -12.81 7.58 9.15
CA PHE A 131 -12.83 7.94 10.56
C PHE A 131 -12.16 9.28 10.84
N ILE A 132 -11.01 9.59 10.24
CA ILE A 132 -10.28 10.85 10.50
C ILE A 132 -10.72 12.03 9.60
N GLY A 133 -11.79 11.86 8.82
CA GLY A 133 -12.36 12.93 8.00
C GLY A 133 -11.58 13.24 6.71
N ARG A 134 -10.76 12.31 6.22
CA ARG A 134 -10.14 12.40 4.87
C ARG A 134 -11.07 11.96 3.75
N GLY A 135 -12.19 11.30 4.10
CA GLY A 135 -13.04 10.58 3.16
C GLY A 135 -12.39 9.25 2.79
N GLY A 136 -12.95 8.15 3.29
CA GLY A 136 -12.57 6.81 2.84
C GLY A 136 -13.39 6.43 1.61
N ASP A 137 -12.74 5.85 0.60
CA ASP A 137 -13.38 5.49 -0.66
C ASP A 137 -13.24 3.98 -0.92
N PRO A 138 -14.34 3.22 -0.94
CA PRO A 138 -14.31 1.79 -1.28
C PRO A 138 -13.72 1.50 -2.67
N VAL A 139 -13.81 2.45 -3.61
CA VAL A 139 -13.17 2.34 -4.91
C VAL A 139 -11.64 2.28 -4.75
N ASP A 140 -11.06 2.94 -3.76
CA ASP A 140 -9.62 2.88 -3.48
C ASP A 140 -9.19 1.51 -2.94
N VAL A 141 -10.07 0.80 -2.23
CA VAL A 141 -9.82 -0.61 -1.87
C VAL A 141 -9.64 -1.47 -3.12
N VAL A 142 -10.46 -1.25 -4.15
CA VAL A 142 -10.34 -1.99 -5.42
C VAL A 142 -9.03 -1.65 -6.14
N HIS A 143 -8.65 -0.37 -6.19
CA HIS A 143 -7.39 0.07 -6.83
C HIS A 143 -6.16 -0.47 -6.10
N ASN A 144 -6.11 -0.35 -4.78
CA ASN A 144 -5.02 -0.88 -3.97
C ASN A 144 -4.92 -2.41 -4.09
N THR A 145 -6.06 -3.10 -4.12
CA THR A 145 -6.12 -4.56 -4.35
C THR A 145 -5.62 -4.93 -5.75
N ALA A 146 -5.98 -4.16 -6.78
CA ALA A 146 -5.47 -4.35 -8.14
C ALA A 146 -3.95 -4.13 -8.19
N GLY A 147 -3.43 -3.10 -7.53
CA GLY A 147 -1.99 -2.87 -7.35
C GLY A 147 -1.30 -4.06 -6.69
N ALA A 148 -1.88 -4.57 -5.61
CA ALA A 148 -1.35 -5.75 -4.92
C ALA A 148 -1.34 -7.01 -5.79
N LEU A 149 -2.39 -7.23 -6.58
CA LEU A 149 -2.47 -8.33 -7.54
C LEU A 149 -1.38 -8.23 -8.61
N LEU A 150 -1.24 -7.06 -9.23
CA LEU A 150 -0.20 -6.79 -10.23
C LEU A 150 1.20 -6.99 -9.65
N GLY A 151 1.45 -6.46 -8.45
CA GLY A 151 2.72 -6.62 -7.76
C GLY A 151 3.02 -8.08 -7.41
N ALA A 152 2.04 -8.82 -6.88
CA ALA A 152 2.21 -10.23 -6.58
C ALA A 152 2.52 -11.05 -7.85
N CYS A 153 1.81 -10.80 -8.95
CA CYS A 153 2.08 -11.41 -10.25
C CYS A 153 3.50 -11.09 -10.75
N ALA A 154 3.96 -9.84 -10.64
CA ALA A 154 5.32 -9.46 -10.99
C ALA A 154 6.36 -10.21 -10.15
N GLY A 155 6.15 -10.31 -8.83
CA GLY A 155 7.03 -11.08 -7.94
C GLY A 155 7.09 -12.58 -8.31
N VAL A 156 5.95 -13.18 -8.64
CA VAL A 156 5.89 -14.58 -9.12
C VAL A 156 6.63 -14.73 -10.44
N ALA A 157 6.41 -13.83 -11.40
CA ALA A 157 7.10 -13.87 -12.69
C ALA A 157 8.62 -13.80 -12.51
N LEU A 158 9.12 -12.88 -11.68
CA LEU A 158 10.55 -12.75 -11.37
C LEU A 158 11.14 -14.03 -10.76
N LEU A 159 10.41 -14.69 -9.86
CA LEU A 159 10.83 -15.97 -9.28
C LEU A 159 10.90 -17.07 -10.34
N THR A 160 9.89 -17.16 -11.22
CA THR A 160 9.87 -18.14 -12.31
C THR A 160 11.02 -17.91 -13.28
N PHE A 161 11.28 -16.67 -13.70
CA PHE A 161 12.39 -16.35 -14.60
C PHE A 161 13.75 -16.67 -13.97
N ARG A 162 13.93 -16.39 -12.67
CA ARG A 162 15.18 -16.71 -11.96
C ARG A 162 15.44 -18.22 -11.93
N ASN A 163 14.41 -19.01 -11.60
CA ASN A 163 14.53 -20.46 -11.52
C ASN A 163 14.82 -21.10 -12.89
N ARG A 164 14.31 -20.53 -13.98
CA ARG A 164 14.63 -20.98 -15.34
C ARG A 164 16.09 -20.71 -15.72
N ARG A 165 16.66 -19.54 -15.35
CA ARG A 165 18.07 -19.22 -15.63
C ARG A 165 19.05 -20.11 -14.85
N THR A 166 18.72 -20.52 -13.64
CA THR A 166 19.55 -21.46 -12.87
C THR A 166 19.56 -22.88 -13.42
N LEU A 167 18.62 -23.23 -14.30
CA LEU A 167 18.50 -24.57 -14.90
C LEU A 167 19.03 -24.63 -16.34
N ALA A 168 19.48 -23.52 -16.93
CA ALA A 168 20.10 -23.53 -18.25
C ALA A 168 21.53 -24.12 -18.14
N PRO A 169 21.89 -25.16 -18.92
CA PRO A 169 23.25 -25.69 -18.94
C PRO A 169 24.23 -24.61 -19.41
N ILE A 170 25.42 -24.57 -18.81
CA ILE A 170 26.56 -23.83 -19.37
C ILE A 170 27.07 -24.69 -20.53
N GLU A 171 26.81 -24.25 -21.76
CA GLU A 171 27.44 -24.79 -22.98
C GLU A 171 28.88 -24.29 -23.10
#